data_AF-A0A0N0GPJ9-F1
#
_entry.id   AF-A0A0N0GPJ9-F1
#
_cell.length_a   1.000
_cell.length_b   1.000
_cell.length_c   1.000
_cell.angle_alpha   90.00
_cell.angle_beta   90.00
_cell.angle_gamma   90.00
#
_symmetry.space_group_name_H-M   'P 1'
#
loop_
_entity.id
_entity.type
_entity.pdbx_description
1 polymer ?
#
loop_
_entity_poly.entity_id
_entity_poly.type
_entity_poly.pdbx_seq_one_letter_code
_entity_poly.pdbx_strand_id
1 'polypeptide(L)'
;MRQWLLAVAMWPTLACAAEGMWTLDNLPAAQIKQQYGFSPDAAWVDKVMHASARIANGCSASFVSPNGLVLSNHHCAVSCVEQLSTARQDFVELGFLAHDLAHEVRCPEIEINRLEKITDVTQQVKAATQGLDGNAFKKAQDAVKAQLTQACVGTAKDTQRCDVVDLYHGGQYHLYQYHRFQDVRLVFVPEAAIGFFGGDPDNFNFPRYALDMSVMRVYENGKPAQARDYFPLSADGAKAGELTFVTGHPGTTRRLLTMAQLANLRDIRLQHRLLELAGERGMLRQYSTEGAEQARVAHTDLFYIENSYKAMFGQLQALQDPKVMAQKQQDEASLRAFVAATPALKDKAGGAWDAIARAQTVYTQIEPDYVVKEMGGGFDSEYFDIARTLVRGAAERAKPNTERLREFHESDLPQREQKLFSSAPIYPDFEKTKLTASLTRMRELLGPDDAFVKSVLGKQSPRQVATRVIDGTRLGDIALRQALWQGGAAAVAASQDPMIQLARQIDPAARAVRQRYEQDVEAVEQKNAELIAQARLPNWAAACIPTPPSRCACLMAR
;
A
#
# COMPACT_ATOMS: atom_id res chain seq x y z
N MET A 1 -34.91 4.69 -64.28
CA MET A 1 -33.62 5.27 -63.84
C MET A 1 -33.31 4.68 -62.47
N ARG A 2 -32.21 3.90 -62.36
CA ARG A 2 -31.77 3.25 -61.11
C ARG A 2 -31.14 4.30 -60.19
N GLN A 3 -31.74 4.55 -59.03
CA GLN A 3 -31.11 5.33 -57.96
C GLN A 3 -30.33 4.37 -57.05
N TRP A 4 -29.03 4.57 -56.95
CA TRP A 4 -28.13 3.87 -56.05
C TRP A 4 -28.27 4.46 -54.64
N LEU A 5 -28.79 3.67 -53.69
CA LEU A 5 -28.70 3.97 -52.26
C LEU A 5 -27.29 3.59 -51.79
N LEU A 6 -26.44 4.59 -51.56
CA LEU A 6 -25.18 4.44 -50.83
C LEU A 6 -25.51 4.20 -49.35
N ALA A 7 -25.52 2.94 -48.94
CA ALA A 7 -25.49 2.57 -47.54
C ALA A 7 -24.10 2.89 -46.97
N VAL A 8 -23.99 4.00 -46.24
CA VAL A 8 -22.82 4.29 -45.41
C VAL A 8 -22.84 3.30 -44.25
N ALA A 9 -22.06 2.22 -44.37
CA ALA A 9 -21.76 1.34 -43.26
C ALA A 9 -20.91 2.11 -42.25
N MET A 10 -21.54 2.69 -41.23
CA MET A 10 -20.85 3.09 -40.01
C MET A 10 -20.32 1.82 -39.37
N TRP A 11 -19.05 1.50 -39.62
CA TRP A 11 -18.33 0.54 -38.79
C TRP A 11 -18.34 1.12 -37.36
N PRO A 12 -18.84 0.38 -36.37
CA PRO A 12 -18.61 0.78 -34.99
C PRO A 12 -17.09 0.72 -34.81
N THR A 13 -16.44 1.88 -34.75
CA THR A 13 -15.15 1.94 -34.08
C THR A 13 -15.43 1.44 -32.68
N LEU A 14 -14.98 0.22 -32.38
CA LEU A 14 -14.82 -0.25 -31.02
C LEU A 14 -13.97 0.81 -30.34
N ALA A 15 -14.63 1.76 -29.68
CA ALA A 15 -13.96 2.64 -28.75
C ALA A 15 -13.50 1.70 -27.63
N CYS A 16 -12.26 1.22 -27.76
CA CYS A 16 -11.49 0.87 -26.58
C CYS A 16 -11.53 2.15 -25.75
N ALA A 17 -12.35 2.16 -24.71
CA ALA A 17 -12.16 3.14 -23.65
C ALA A 17 -10.67 3.17 -23.32
N ALA A 18 -10.13 4.34 -23.01
CA ALA A 18 -8.78 4.48 -22.48
C ALA A 18 -8.68 3.84 -21.08
N GLU A 19 -9.05 2.56 -20.96
CA GLU A 19 -8.71 1.76 -19.79
C GLU A 19 -7.20 1.66 -19.80
N GLY A 20 -6.56 2.12 -18.73
CA GLY A 20 -5.16 1.84 -18.50
C GLY A 20 -4.57 2.55 -17.29
N MET A 21 -3.34 2.17 -16.95
CA MET A 21 -2.46 2.90 -16.06
C MET A 21 -1.07 2.71 -16.67
N TRP A 22 -0.55 3.77 -17.28
CA TRP A 22 0.66 3.71 -18.11
C TRP A 22 1.82 4.29 -17.33
N THR A 23 2.98 3.63 -17.35
CA THR A 23 4.18 4.25 -16.79
C THR A 23 4.57 5.46 -17.65
N LEU A 24 5.12 6.50 -17.02
CA LEU A 24 5.46 7.74 -17.73
C LEU A 24 6.53 7.55 -18.82
N ASP A 25 7.39 6.54 -18.68
CA ASP A 25 8.39 6.13 -19.65
C ASP A 25 7.83 5.28 -20.81
N ASN A 26 6.55 4.91 -20.77
CA ASN A 26 5.90 4.06 -21.78
C ASN A 26 4.46 4.51 -22.10
N LEU A 27 4.26 5.81 -22.33
CA LEU A 27 2.96 6.35 -22.74
C LEU A 27 2.59 5.96 -24.18
N PRO A 28 1.32 5.64 -24.46
CA PRO A 28 0.85 5.29 -25.80
C PRO A 28 0.65 6.57 -26.66
N ALA A 29 1.72 7.31 -26.90
CA ALA A 29 1.67 8.65 -27.50
C ALA A 29 1.00 8.68 -28.89
N ALA A 30 1.19 7.64 -29.70
CA ALA A 30 0.56 7.54 -31.01
C ALA A 30 -0.98 7.41 -30.91
N GLN A 31 -1.45 6.60 -29.96
CA GLN A 31 -2.87 6.38 -29.69
C GLN A 31 -3.50 7.63 -29.08
N ILE A 32 -2.82 8.27 -28.12
CA ILE A 32 -3.27 9.53 -27.52
C ILE A 32 -3.41 10.60 -28.61
N LYS A 33 -2.43 10.71 -29.53
CA LYS A 33 -2.51 11.65 -30.64
C LYS A 33 -3.66 11.34 -31.59
N GLN A 34 -3.85 10.07 -31.93
CA GLN A 34 -4.93 9.65 -32.82
C GLN A 34 -6.32 9.90 -32.23
N GLN A 35 -6.49 9.61 -30.93
CA GLN A 35 -7.79 9.68 -30.26
C GLN A 35 -8.14 11.10 -29.77
N TYR A 36 -7.14 11.83 -29.28
CA TYR A 36 -7.35 13.09 -28.56
C TYR A 36 -6.61 14.29 -29.18
N GLY A 37 -5.82 14.09 -30.23
CA GLY A 37 -5.05 15.16 -30.87
C GLY A 37 -3.88 15.70 -30.03
N PHE A 38 -3.59 15.09 -28.87
CA PHE A 38 -2.50 15.47 -27.98
C PHE A 38 -1.35 14.47 -28.08
N SER A 39 -0.11 14.97 -28.08
CA SER A 39 1.10 14.13 -28.09
C SER A 39 1.99 14.54 -26.92
N PRO A 40 2.08 13.73 -25.85
CA PRO A 40 3.01 14.04 -24.76
C PRO A 40 4.44 13.95 -25.30
N ASP A 41 5.19 15.05 -25.20
CA ASP A 41 6.60 15.08 -25.52
C ASP A 41 7.47 14.87 -24.27
N ALA A 42 8.79 14.78 -24.46
CA ALA A 42 9.71 14.55 -23.35
C ALA A 42 9.66 15.66 -22.28
N ALA A 43 9.44 16.91 -22.68
CA ALA A 43 9.35 18.03 -21.74
C ALA A 43 8.08 17.97 -20.90
N TRP A 44 6.95 17.57 -21.51
CA TRP A 44 5.71 17.33 -20.80
C TRP A 44 5.85 16.18 -19.79
N VAL A 45 6.46 15.06 -20.20
CA VAL A 45 6.71 13.92 -19.32
C VAL A 45 7.59 14.31 -18.13
N ASP A 46 8.70 15.02 -18.38
CA ASP A 46 9.61 15.50 -17.32
C ASP A 46 8.89 16.41 -16.32
N LYS A 47 8.14 17.40 -16.82
CA LYS A 47 7.36 18.31 -15.97
C LYS A 47 6.33 17.57 -15.13
N VAL A 48 5.55 16.69 -15.75
CA VAL A 48 4.49 15.93 -15.07
C VAL A 48 5.08 14.99 -14.03
N MET A 49 6.22 14.36 -14.33
CA MET A 49 6.95 13.51 -13.38
C MET A 49 7.37 14.31 -12.13
N HIS A 50 8.03 15.45 -12.32
CA HIS A 50 8.56 16.26 -11.22
C HIS A 50 7.48 17.09 -10.49
N ALA A 51 6.35 17.41 -11.13
CA ALA A 51 5.22 18.05 -10.47
C ALA A 51 4.36 17.04 -9.68
N SER A 52 4.47 15.74 -9.95
CA SER A 52 3.75 14.70 -9.21
C SER A 52 4.54 14.26 -7.96
N ALA A 53 3.82 13.87 -6.92
CA ALA A 53 4.40 13.44 -5.66
C ALA A 53 3.68 12.21 -5.09
N ARG A 54 4.39 11.45 -4.26
CA ARG A 54 3.87 10.31 -3.51
C ARG A 54 3.92 10.61 -2.02
N ILE A 55 2.78 10.53 -1.36
CA ILE A 55 2.77 10.41 0.11
C ILE A 55 3.11 8.95 0.41
N ALA A 56 4.23 8.71 1.09
CA ALA A 56 4.85 7.39 1.24
C ALA A 56 3.89 6.34 1.85
N ASN A 57 2.90 6.77 2.62
CA ASN A 57 1.92 5.91 3.27
C ASN A 57 0.73 5.50 2.37
N GLY A 58 0.72 5.86 1.08
CA GLY A 58 -0.21 5.26 0.10
C GLY A 58 -1.08 6.22 -0.71
N CYS A 59 -0.79 7.52 -0.69
CA CYS A 59 -1.53 8.53 -1.46
C CYS A 59 -0.69 9.17 -2.57
N SER A 60 -1.39 9.74 -3.56
CA SER A 60 -0.78 10.63 -4.53
C SER A 60 -0.93 12.07 -4.08
N ALA A 61 -0.01 12.92 -4.50
CA ALA A 61 -0.08 14.36 -4.27
C ALA A 61 0.58 15.08 -5.45
N SER A 62 0.55 16.42 -5.45
CA SER A 62 1.20 17.22 -6.49
C SER A 62 1.76 18.52 -5.97
N PHE A 63 2.90 18.94 -6.49
CA PHE A 63 3.43 20.29 -6.27
C PHE A 63 2.54 21.30 -7.01
N VAL A 64 2.11 22.34 -6.31
CA VAL A 64 1.21 23.39 -6.85
C VAL A 64 1.79 24.81 -6.70
N SER A 65 3.04 24.92 -6.28
CA SER A 65 3.76 26.20 -6.20
C SER A 65 5.27 25.99 -6.27
N PRO A 66 6.06 27.02 -6.60
CA PRO A 66 7.52 26.94 -6.57
C PRO A 66 8.09 26.83 -5.15
N ASN A 67 7.32 27.16 -4.12
CA ASN A 67 7.75 27.13 -2.70
C ASN A 67 7.24 25.88 -1.96
N GLY A 68 7.15 24.76 -2.66
CA GLY A 68 6.93 23.45 -2.04
C GLY A 68 5.53 23.18 -1.51
N LEU A 69 4.51 24.00 -1.86
CA LEU A 69 3.10 23.61 -1.61
C LEU A 69 2.76 22.33 -2.36
N VAL A 70 2.14 21.42 -1.64
CA VAL A 70 1.69 20.12 -2.13
C VAL A 70 0.19 19.99 -1.89
N LEU A 71 -0.57 19.72 -2.95
CA LEU A 71 -2.00 19.43 -2.92
C LEU A 71 -2.24 17.93 -2.89
N SER A 72 -3.14 17.48 -2.02
CA SER A 72 -3.60 16.08 -1.91
C SER A 72 -5.07 16.04 -1.51
N ASN A 73 -5.62 14.85 -1.27
CA ASN A 73 -6.95 14.69 -0.70
C ASN A 73 -6.96 14.97 0.82
N HIS A 74 -8.12 15.34 1.37
CA HIS A 74 -8.32 15.49 2.81
C HIS A 74 -8.06 14.16 3.53
N HIS A 75 -8.63 13.06 3.00
CA HIS A 75 -8.42 11.73 3.60
C HIS A 75 -6.96 11.24 3.55
N CYS A 76 -6.13 11.80 2.66
CA CYS A 76 -4.70 11.50 2.61
C CYS A 76 -3.89 12.22 3.70
N ALA A 77 -4.45 13.27 4.30
CA ALA A 77 -3.86 14.02 5.40
C ALA A 77 -4.52 13.71 6.75
N VAL A 78 -5.68 13.02 6.77
CA VAL A 78 -6.51 12.82 7.97
C VAL A 78 -5.72 12.23 9.15
N SER A 79 -4.80 11.29 8.90
CA SER A 79 -3.94 10.74 9.95
C SER A 79 -3.01 11.80 10.55
N CYS A 80 -2.45 12.70 9.75
CA CYS A 80 -1.69 13.83 10.30
C CYS A 80 -2.60 14.78 11.10
N VAL A 81 -3.79 15.08 10.59
CA VAL A 81 -4.75 15.95 11.28
C VAL A 81 -5.14 15.39 12.64
N GLU A 82 -5.42 14.09 12.73
CA GLU A 82 -5.69 13.39 13.98
C GLU A 82 -4.49 13.40 14.93
N GLN A 83 -3.28 13.11 14.43
CA GLN A 83 -2.06 13.12 15.22
C GLN A 83 -1.74 14.49 15.82
N LEU A 84 -2.16 15.56 15.13
CA LEU A 84 -2.03 16.94 15.60
C LEU A 84 -3.20 17.40 16.48
N SER A 85 -4.29 16.63 16.51
CA SER A 85 -5.49 16.95 17.28
C SER A 85 -5.41 16.44 18.72
N THR A 86 -5.99 17.22 19.63
CA THR A 86 -6.12 16.91 21.06
C THR A 86 -7.54 17.18 21.50
N ALA A 87 -7.92 16.72 22.70
CA ALA A 87 -9.21 17.05 23.31
C ALA A 87 -9.50 18.56 23.43
N ARG A 88 -8.48 19.43 23.36
CA ARG A 88 -8.63 20.90 23.41
C ARG A 88 -8.56 21.57 22.04
N GLN A 89 -8.04 20.88 21.04
CA GLN A 89 -7.79 21.41 19.71
C GLN A 89 -8.03 20.29 18.71
N ASP A 90 -9.24 20.23 18.18
CA ASP A 90 -9.65 19.20 17.24
C ASP A 90 -9.62 19.76 15.81
N PHE A 91 -8.54 19.48 15.08
CA PHE A 91 -8.41 19.88 13.69
C PHE A 91 -9.23 19.01 12.74
N VAL A 92 -9.70 17.84 13.20
CA VAL A 92 -10.60 16.99 12.40
C VAL A 92 -11.97 17.66 12.33
N GLU A 93 -12.49 18.11 13.47
CA GLU A 93 -13.77 18.82 13.53
C GLU A 93 -13.69 20.23 12.92
N LEU A 94 -12.67 21.00 13.28
CA LEU A 94 -12.60 22.44 13.01
C LEU A 94 -11.77 22.80 11.77
N GLY A 95 -11.17 21.82 11.10
CA GLY A 95 -10.22 22.07 10.03
C GLY A 95 -8.95 22.77 10.53
N PHE A 96 -8.13 23.24 9.60
CA PHE A 96 -6.88 23.93 9.89
C PHE A 96 -6.51 24.87 8.75
N LEU A 97 -5.98 26.05 9.08
CA LEU A 97 -5.40 27.00 8.13
C LEU A 97 -4.20 27.71 8.76
N ALA A 98 -3.02 27.52 8.19
CA ALA A 98 -1.84 28.31 8.49
C ALA A 98 -1.88 29.62 7.69
N HIS A 99 -1.93 30.76 8.38
CA HIS A 99 -1.95 32.09 7.73
C HIS A 99 -0.57 32.54 7.21
N ASP A 100 0.51 31.94 7.72
CA ASP A 100 1.88 32.16 7.26
C ASP A 100 2.76 30.92 7.54
N LEU A 101 4.01 30.95 7.07
CA LEU A 101 4.96 29.84 7.19
C LEU A 101 5.27 29.44 8.65
N ALA A 102 5.20 30.38 9.59
CA ALA A 102 5.53 30.12 11.00
C ALA A 102 4.41 29.36 11.72
N HIS A 103 3.19 29.43 11.19
CA HIS A 103 2.03 28.71 11.72
C HIS A 103 1.81 27.33 11.09
N GLU A 104 2.61 26.93 10.08
CA GLU A 104 2.53 25.58 9.50
C GLU A 104 3.04 24.54 10.50
N VAL A 105 2.25 23.49 10.75
CA VAL A 105 2.53 22.48 11.79
C VAL A 105 3.05 21.20 11.16
N ARG A 106 4.16 20.67 11.68
CA ARG A 106 4.79 19.46 11.14
C ARG A 106 3.92 18.21 11.37
N CYS A 107 3.63 17.48 10.29
CA CYS A 107 3.02 16.17 10.36
C CYS A 107 4.04 15.15 10.90
N PRO A 108 3.74 14.43 11.99
CA PRO A 108 4.70 13.51 12.60
C PRO A 108 5.18 12.40 11.67
N GLU A 109 4.25 11.82 10.89
CA GLU A 109 4.49 10.56 10.15
C GLU A 109 4.35 10.69 8.63
N ILE A 110 4.20 11.90 8.10
CA ILE A 110 4.10 12.10 6.65
C ILE A 110 5.50 12.26 6.06
N GLU A 111 5.77 11.43 5.05
CA GLU A 111 6.89 11.55 4.12
C GLU A 111 6.32 11.77 2.71
N ILE A 112 6.83 12.77 2.00
CA ILE A 112 6.51 13.03 0.59
C ILE A 112 7.74 12.69 -0.26
N ASN A 113 7.52 11.98 -1.37
CA ASN A 113 8.56 11.55 -2.30
C ASN A 113 8.26 12.11 -3.69
N ARG A 114 9.24 12.73 -4.35
CA ARG A 114 9.18 13.16 -5.75
C ARG A 114 10.00 12.21 -6.61
N LEU A 115 9.44 11.68 -7.69
CA LEU A 115 10.17 10.79 -8.58
C LEU A 115 11.18 11.58 -9.41
N GLU A 116 12.45 11.17 -9.38
CA GLU A 116 13.55 11.82 -10.12
C GLU A 116 13.99 10.98 -11.32
N LYS A 117 14.01 9.65 -11.16
CA LYS A 117 14.55 8.76 -12.19
C LYS A 117 13.95 7.37 -12.13
N ILE A 118 13.75 6.78 -13.30
CA ILE A 118 13.39 5.38 -13.51
C ILE A 118 14.53 4.71 -14.27
N THR A 119 14.97 3.54 -13.81
CA THR A 119 15.99 2.72 -14.50
C THR A 119 15.48 1.29 -14.63
N ASP A 120 15.45 0.74 -15.85
CA ASP A 120 15.16 -0.68 -16.05
C ASP A 120 16.30 -1.54 -15.47
N VAL A 121 15.95 -2.38 -14.50
CA VAL A 121 16.85 -3.34 -13.82
C VAL A 121 16.42 -4.79 -14.03
N THR A 122 15.57 -5.03 -15.04
CA THR A 122 14.97 -6.34 -15.32
C THR A 122 16.03 -7.42 -15.53
N GLN A 123 17.09 -7.10 -16.28
CA GLN A 123 18.15 -8.08 -16.56
C GLN A 123 18.92 -8.47 -15.30
N GLN A 124 19.25 -7.51 -14.43
CA GLN A 124 19.96 -7.78 -13.17
C GLN A 124 19.12 -8.69 -12.26
N VAL A 125 17.82 -8.39 -12.10
CA VAL A 125 16.93 -9.18 -11.24
C VAL A 125 16.74 -10.59 -11.81
N LYS A 126 16.46 -10.72 -13.11
CA LYS A 126 16.25 -12.03 -13.75
C LYS A 126 17.51 -12.89 -13.76
N ALA A 127 18.68 -12.30 -13.93
CA ALA A 127 19.95 -13.04 -13.85
C ALA A 127 20.17 -13.61 -12.44
N ALA A 128 19.85 -12.83 -11.39
CA ALA A 128 19.99 -13.27 -10.00
C ALA A 128 19.02 -14.40 -9.61
N THR A 129 17.85 -14.47 -10.24
CA THR A 129 16.81 -15.47 -9.92
C THR A 129 16.76 -16.65 -10.89
N GLN A 130 17.62 -16.66 -11.92
CA GLN A 130 17.58 -17.66 -12.98
C GLN A 130 17.76 -19.09 -12.44
N GLY A 131 16.82 -19.97 -12.80
CA GLY A 131 16.88 -21.39 -12.42
C GLY A 131 16.60 -21.67 -10.93
N LEU A 132 16.23 -20.66 -10.15
CA LEU A 132 15.90 -20.81 -8.73
C LEU A 132 14.40 -21.06 -8.51
N ASP A 133 14.09 -21.66 -7.37
CA ASP A 133 12.73 -21.96 -6.91
C ASP A 133 12.57 -21.74 -5.41
N GLY A 134 11.30 -21.60 -4.97
CA GLY A 134 10.92 -21.50 -3.56
C GLY A 134 11.76 -20.48 -2.79
N ASN A 135 12.30 -20.90 -1.65
CA ASN A 135 13.08 -20.04 -0.77
C ASN A 135 14.34 -19.47 -1.44
N ALA A 136 15.01 -20.23 -2.30
CA ALA A 136 16.21 -19.77 -3.00
C ALA A 136 15.88 -18.64 -3.98
N PHE A 137 14.77 -18.77 -4.73
CA PHE A 137 14.26 -17.71 -5.60
C PHE A 137 13.96 -16.44 -4.81
N LYS A 138 13.20 -16.57 -3.71
CA LYS A 138 12.80 -15.42 -2.88
C LYS A 138 13.99 -14.70 -2.27
N LYS A 139 14.91 -15.43 -1.65
CA LYS A 139 16.14 -14.86 -1.07
C LYS A 139 17.00 -14.15 -2.12
N ALA A 140 17.19 -14.76 -3.28
CA ALA A 140 17.95 -14.14 -4.36
C ALA A 140 17.28 -12.85 -4.87
N GLN A 141 15.96 -12.87 -5.02
CA GLN A 141 15.18 -11.69 -5.43
C GLN A 141 15.27 -10.57 -4.39
N ASP A 142 15.08 -10.87 -3.11
CA ASP A 142 15.17 -9.87 -2.04
C ASP A 142 16.59 -9.31 -1.91
N ALA A 143 17.62 -10.16 -2.04
CA ALA A 143 19.02 -9.75 -1.98
C ALA A 143 19.40 -8.82 -3.14
N VAL A 144 19.05 -9.16 -4.39
CA VAL A 144 19.35 -8.29 -5.54
C VAL A 144 18.58 -6.97 -5.46
N LYS A 145 17.33 -6.98 -4.99
CA LYS A 145 16.56 -5.75 -4.77
C LYS A 145 17.21 -4.87 -3.71
N ALA A 146 17.63 -5.46 -2.58
CA ALA A 146 18.34 -4.75 -1.52
C ALA A 146 19.68 -4.15 -2.00
N GLN A 147 20.43 -4.86 -2.85
CA GLN A 147 21.67 -4.36 -3.45
C GLN A 147 21.41 -3.15 -4.36
N LEU A 148 20.39 -3.26 -5.23
CA LEU A 148 20.02 -2.21 -6.17
C LEU A 148 19.54 -0.94 -5.44
N THR A 149 18.69 -1.07 -4.43
CA THR A 149 18.21 0.08 -3.65
C THR A 149 19.33 0.68 -2.79
N GLN A 150 20.20 -0.13 -2.19
CA GLN A 150 21.35 0.36 -1.43
C GLN A 150 22.34 1.12 -2.31
N ALA A 151 22.68 0.58 -3.48
CA ALA A 151 23.58 1.24 -4.42
C ALA A 151 22.98 2.56 -4.94
N CYS A 152 21.67 2.58 -5.17
CA CYS A 152 20.94 3.77 -5.59
C CYS A 152 20.97 4.86 -4.51
N VAL A 153 20.63 4.53 -3.26
CA VAL A 153 20.58 5.48 -2.15
C VAL A 153 21.98 6.01 -1.79
N GLY A 154 23.00 5.14 -1.82
CA GLY A 154 24.37 5.51 -1.47
C GLY A 154 24.47 6.13 -0.07
N THR A 155 25.06 7.32 0.02
CA THR A 155 25.18 8.08 1.28
C THR A 155 24.02 9.05 1.53
N ALA A 156 23.06 9.16 0.62
CA ALA A 156 21.99 10.18 0.64
C ALA A 156 20.67 9.68 1.24
N LYS A 157 20.70 8.71 2.15
CA LYS A 157 19.48 8.04 2.68
C LYS A 157 18.45 8.97 3.31
N ASP A 158 18.87 10.10 3.85
CA ASP A 158 17.99 11.06 4.53
C ASP A 158 17.17 11.90 3.52
N THR A 159 17.68 12.08 2.29
CA THR A 159 17.06 12.89 1.23
C THR A 159 16.71 12.09 -0.01
N GLN A 160 17.07 10.81 -0.07
CA GLN A 160 16.84 9.94 -1.21
C GLN A 160 16.22 8.61 -0.77
N ARG A 161 15.19 8.19 -1.52
CA ARG A 161 14.59 6.87 -1.41
C ARG A 161 14.71 6.16 -2.74
N CYS A 162 15.02 4.86 -2.72
CA CYS A 162 14.98 4.04 -3.92
C CYS A 162 14.15 2.78 -3.71
N ASP A 163 13.29 2.49 -4.67
CA ASP A 163 12.38 1.33 -4.66
C ASP A 163 12.60 0.52 -5.94
N VAL A 164 12.77 -0.80 -5.84
CA VAL A 164 12.61 -1.68 -7.01
C VAL A 164 11.14 -2.05 -7.13
N VAL A 165 10.54 -1.70 -8.26
CA VAL A 165 9.14 -1.95 -8.56
C VAL A 165 8.97 -3.11 -9.53
N ASP A 166 8.08 -4.04 -9.19
CA ASP A 166 7.69 -5.18 -10.00
C ASP A 166 6.55 -4.79 -10.95
N LEU A 167 6.86 -4.65 -12.24
CA LEU A 167 5.89 -4.35 -13.29
C LEU A 167 5.42 -5.65 -13.95
N TYR A 168 4.16 -5.67 -14.39
CA TYR A 168 3.61 -6.80 -15.13
C TYR A 168 3.74 -8.15 -14.40
N HIS A 169 3.56 -8.20 -13.08
CA HIS A 169 3.77 -9.40 -12.26
C HIS A 169 5.18 -10.02 -12.41
N GLY A 170 6.22 -9.19 -12.44
CA GLY A 170 7.62 -9.63 -12.61
C GLY A 170 8.06 -9.76 -14.06
N GLY A 171 7.20 -9.39 -15.02
CA GLY A 171 7.59 -9.26 -16.42
C GLY A 171 8.75 -8.28 -16.61
N GLN A 172 8.75 -7.19 -15.85
CA GLN A 172 9.81 -6.18 -15.77
C GLN A 172 10.06 -5.74 -14.32
N TYR A 173 11.28 -5.26 -14.05
CA TYR A 173 11.69 -4.70 -12.77
C TYR A 173 12.35 -3.35 -13.00
N HIS A 174 11.82 -2.28 -12.42
CA HIS A 174 12.35 -0.92 -12.58
C HIS A 174 12.78 -0.37 -11.21
N LEU A 175 13.96 0.25 -11.15
CA LEU A 175 14.46 0.98 -10.00
C LEU A 175 14.00 2.45 -10.09
N TYR A 176 13.21 2.87 -9.11
CA TYR A 176 12.69 4.23 -8.98
C TYR A 176 13.52 4.96 -7.93
N GLN A 177 14.11 6.08 -8.31
CA GLN A 177 14.84 6.99 -7.43
C GLN A 177 13.96 8.19 -7.13
N TYR A 178 13.72 8.44 -5.85
CA TYR A 178 12.93 9.55 -5.36
C TYR A 178 13.77 10.51 -4.54
N HIS A 179 13.49 11.81 -4.67
CA HIS A 179 13.84 12.79 -3.66
C HIS A 179 12.83 12.71 -2.51
N ARG A 180 13.32 12.57 -1.28
CA ARG A 180 12.54 12.34 -0.06
C ARG A 180 12.45 13.62 0.77
N PHE A 181 11.24 13.91 1.24
CA PHE A 181 10.94 14.99 2.18
C PHE A 181 10.29 14.42 3.46
N GLN A 182 10.97 14.51 4.61
CA GLN A 182 10.45 14.07 5.91
C GLN A 182 10.05 15.24 6.86
N ASP A 183 10.33 16.48 6.48
CA ASP A 183 9.72 17.67 7.09
C ASP A 183 8.56 18.11 6.18
N VAL A 184 7.37 17.58 6.49
CA VAL A 184 6.13 17.92 5.81
C VAL A 184 5.23 18.61 6.81
N ARG A 185 4.71 19.79 6.46
CA ARG A 185 3.87 20.59 7.35
C ARG A 185 2.48 20.77 6.78
N LEU A 186 1.48 20.65 7.63
CA LEU A 186 0.10 20.94 7.32
C LEU A 186 -0.07 22.45 7.10
N VAL A 187 -0.74 22.82 6.00
CA VAL A 187 -1.03 24.21 5.64
C VAL A 187 -2.53 24.47 5.67
N PHE A 188 -3.31 23.57 5.08
CA PHE A 188 -4.75 23.68 5.05
C PHE A 188 -5.44 22.32 5.00
N VAL A 189 -6.48 22.14 5.81
CA VAL A 189 -7.51 21.13 5.63
C VAL A 189 -8.86 21.76 5.96
N PRO A 190 -9.92 21.48 5.17
CA PRO A 190 -11.26 21.87 5.58
C PRO A 190 -11.71 21.03 6.78
N GLU A 191 -12.79 21.46 7.45
CA GLU A 191 -13.50 20.68 8.45
C GLU A 191 -13.90 19.31 7.86
N ALA A 192 -13.87 18.24 8.67
CA ALA A 192 -14.25 16.90 8.20
C ALA A 192 -15.67 16.85 7.60
N ALA A 193 -16.58 17.69 8.10
CA ALA A 193 -17.94 17.82 7.56
C ALA A 193 -17.97 18.30 6.09
N ILE A 194 -16.95 19.03 5.65
CA ILE A 194 -16.78 19.50 4.27
C ILE A 194 -15.88 18.53 3.49
N GLY A 195 -14.73 18.16 4.08
CA GLY A 195 -13.73 17.28 3.46
C GLY A 195 -14.22 15.87 3.20
N PHE A 196 -15.16 15.38 4.02
CA PHE A 196 -15.80 14.08 3.90
C PHE A 196 -17.34 14.22 3.91
N PHE A 197 -17.87 15.28 3.29
CA PHE A 197 -19.31 15.52 3.19
C PHE A 197 -20.05 14.29 2.64
N GLY A 198 -21.18 13.96 3.27
CA GLY A 198 -21.97 12.75 2.98
C GLY A 198 -21.43 11.46 3.61
N GLY A 199 -20.25 11.51 4.23
CA GLY A 199 -19.66 10.40 4.98
C GLY A 199 -19.44 9.13 4.16
N ASP A 200 -19.40 7.99 4.87
CA ASP A 200 -19.37 6.67 4.26
C ASP A 200 -20.58 6.36 3.35
N PRO A 201 -21.83 6.80 3.66
CA PRO A 201 -22.96 6.63 2.74
C PRO A 201 -22.69 7.11 1.32
N ASP A 202 -22.05 8.26 1.16
CA ASP A 202 -21.71 8.83 -0.15
C ASP A 202 -20.36 8.32 -0.69
N ASN A 203 -19.56 7.60 0.10
CA ASN A 203 -18.26 7.07 -0.35
C ASN A 203 -18.45 6.13 -1.55
N PHE A 204 -17.58 6.14 -2.56
CA PHE A 204 -17.75 5.37 -3.81
C PHE A 204 -19.06 5.62 -4.61
N ASN A 205 -19.78 6.72 -4.36
CA ASN A 205 -21.02 7.06 -5.08
C ASN A 205 -20.88 8.36 -5.91
N PHE A 206 -21.75 8.51 -6.91
CA PHE A 206 -21.96 9.74 -7.68
C PHE A 206 -23.46 10.03 -7.78
N PRO A 207 -23.93 11.28 -7.64
CA PRO A 207 -23.17 12.52 -7.44
C PRO A 207 -22.47 12.61 -6.07
N ARG A 208 -21.39 13.40 -5.99
CA ARG A 208 -20.55 13.58 -4.80
C ARG A 208 -20.23 15.07 -4.62
N TYR A 209 -20.30 15.55 -3.38
CA TYR A 209 -20.19 16.98 -3.06
C TYR A 209 -19.11 17.30 -2.00
N ALA A 210 -18.26 16.34 -1.66
CA ALA A 210 -17.16 16.55 -0.70
C ALA A 210 -16.02 17.37 -1.30
N LEU A 211 -15.50 18.34 -0.55
CA LEU A 211 -14.26 19.05 -0.87
C LEU A 211 -13.07 18.25 -0.33
N ASP A 212 -12.84 17.07 -0.88
CA ASP A 212 -11.80 16.15 -0.42
C ASP A 212 -10.41 16.63 -0.86
N MET A 213 -9.90 17.68 -0.20
CA MET A 213 -8.60 18.25 -0.46
C MET A 213 -7.86 18.69 0.82
N SER A 214 -6.53 18.64 0.75
CA SER A 214 -5.62 19.15 1.77
C SER A 214 -4.43 19.84 1.10
N VAL A 215 -3.84 20.79 1.79
CA VAL A 215 -2.58 21.43 1.40
C VAL A 215 -1.55 21.19 2.49
N MET A 216 -0.39 20.71 2.07
CA MET A 216 0.80 20.59 2.88
C MET A 216 1.94 21.37 2.23
N ARG A 217 3.06 21.51 2.93
CA ARG A 217 4.29 22.05 2.38
C ARG A 217 5.47 21.17 2.76
N VAL A 218 6.33 20.88 1.80
CA VAL A 218 7.61 20.21 2.05
C VAL A 218 8.69 21.22 2.42
N TYR A 219 9.54 20.84 3.38
CA TYR A 219 10.64 21.65 3.88
C TYR A 219 11.97 20.91 3.74
N GLU A 220 13.03 21.68 3.54
CA GLU A 220 14.41 21.24 3.59
C GLU A 220 15.22 22.22 4.41
N ASN A 221 16.02 21.70 5.36
CA ASN A 221 16.87 22.52 6.23
C ASN A 221 16.10 23.67 6.90
N GLY A 222 14.85 23.41 7.31
CA GLY A 222 13.97 24.37 7.96
C GLY A 222 13.37 25.45 7.06
N LYS A 223 13.55 25.37 5.73
CA LYS A 223 12.96 26.31 4.75
C LYS A 223 12.04 25.59 3.77
N PRO A 224 11.02 26.27 3.21
CA PRO A 224 10.22 25.72 2.10
C PRO A 224 11.11 25.18 0.98
N ALA A 225 10.92 23.92 0.59
CA ALA A 225 11.67 23.34 -0.50
C ALA A 225 11.29 24.00 -1.82
N GLN A 226 12.28 24.21 -2.69
CA GLN A 226 12.05 24.82 -4.01
C GLN A 226 11.63 23.74 -5.01
N ALA A 227 10.45 23.91 -5.61
CA ALA A 227 9.94 23.04 -6.65
C ALA A 227 10.10 23.70 -8.03
N ARG A 228 10.98 23.14 -8.87
CA ARG A 228 11.19 23.63 -10.24
C ARG A 228 9.93 23.45 -11.09
N ASP A 229 9.33 22.26 -11.00
CA ASP A 229 8.12 21.90 -11.72
C ASP A 229 6.94 21.78 -10.74
N TYR A 230 5.79 22.33 -11.14
CA TYR A 230 4.54 22.28 -10.39
C TYR A 230 3.35 22.43 -11.35
N PHE A 231 2.16 22.02 -10.90
CA PHE A 231 0.91 22.23 -11.62
C PHE A 231 0.27 23.56 -11.20
N PRO A 232 0.17 24.56 -12.10
CA PRO A 232 -0.61 25.75 -11.82
C PRO A 232 -2.10 25.41 -11.75
N LEU A 233 -2.84 26.09 -10.88
CA LEU A 233 -4.29 25.93 -10.76
C LEU A 233 -5.01 26.77 -11.82
N SER A 234 -5.92 26.15 -12.56
CA SER A 234 -6.83 26.84 -13.48
C SER A 234 -8.02 27.42 -12.72
N ALA A 235 -8.32 28.69 -12.94
CA ALA A 235 -9.51 29.35 -12.39
C ALA A 235 -10.80 29.05 -13.20
N ASP A 236 -10.67 28.53 -14.42
CA ASP A 236 -11.78 28.33 -15.35
C ASP A 236 -12.59 27.04 -15.07
N GLY A 237 -12.10 26.18 -14.17
CA GLY A 237 -12.67 24.86 -13.93
C GLY A 237 -12.50 23.89 -15.11
N ALA A 238 -13.11 22.71 -15.00
CA ALA A 238 -13.10 21.68 -16.04
C ALA A 238 -14.39 21.74 -16.89
N LYS A 239 -14.27 21.50 -18.20
CA LYS A 239 -15.41 21.44 -19.12
C LYS A 239 -15.76 20.00 -19.49
N ALA A 240 -17.04 19.74 -19.77
CA ALA A 240 -17.46 18.44 -20.27
C ALA A 240 -16.74 18.11 -21.60
N GLY A 241 -16.16 16.91 -21.69
CA GLY A 241 -15.39 16.46 -22.86
C GLY A 241 -13.95 16.97 -22.93
N GLU A 242 -13.49 17.72 -21.92
CA GLU A 242 -12.08 18.13 -21.82
C GLU A 242 -11.17 16.91 -21.58
N LEU A 243 -10.04 16.87 -22.31
CA LEU A 243 -9.03 15.85 -22.11
C LEU A 243 -8.37 16.05 -20.74
N THR A 244 -8.47 15.04 -19.89
CA THR A 244 -7.86 15.04 -18.56
C THR A 244 -6.84 13.90 -18.46
N PHE A 245 -5.71 14.19 -17.82
CA PHE A 245 -4.70 13.20 -17.46
C PHE A 245 -4.62 13.15 -15.95
N VAL A 246 -4.64 11.94 -15.38
CA VAL A 246 -4.43 11.75 -13.95
C VAL A 246 -3.07 11.11 -13.73
N THR A 247 -2.17 11.83 -13.07
CA THR A 247 -0.89 11.27 -12.63
C THR A 247 -0.89 10.96 -11.16
N GLY A 248 -0.42 9.76 -10.81
CA GLY A 248 -0.39 9.34 -9.43
C GLY A 248 0.29 7.99 -9.25
N HIS A 249 0.27 7.52 -8.01
CA HIS A 249 0.97 6.32 -7.58
C HIS A 249 -0.02 5.23 -7.14
N PRO A 250 -0.75 4.59 -8.08
CA PRO A 250 -1.69 3.51 -7.74
C PRO A 250 -0.96 2.37 -7.00
N GLY A 251 -1.49 1.98 -5.83
CA GLY A 251 -0.79 1.04 -4.95
C GLY A 251 -0.67 -0.37 -5.53
N THR A 252 -1.80 -1.04 -5.79
CA THR A 252 -1.83 -2.41 -6.32
C THR A 252 -3.02 -2.62 -7.25
N THR A 253 -2.87 -3.50 -8.23
CA THR A 253 -4.00 -3.99 -9.01
C THR A 253 -3.94 -5.51 -9.13
N ARG A 254 -5.10 -6.11 -9.42
CA ARG A 254 -5.27 -7.57 -9.48
C ARG A 254 -5.78 -8.02 -10.86
N ARG A 255 -5.51 -7.22 -11.91
CA ARG A 255 -6.03 -7.45 -13.27
C ARG A 255 -5.57 -8.79 -13.87
N LEU A 256 -4.41 -9.29 -13.45
CA LEU A 256 -3.75 -10.46 -14.01
C LEU A 256 -3.76 -11.68 -13.10
N LEU A 257 -4.56 -11.67 -12.02
CA LEU A 257 -4.75 -12.86 -11.20
C LEU A 257 -5.30 -14.02 -12.05
N THR A 258 -4.83 -15.23 -11.75
CA THR A 258 -5.37 -16.45 -12.33
C THR A 258 -6.77 -16.74 -11.80
N MET A 259 -7.51 -17.63 -12.47
CA MET A 259 -8.82 -18.10 -11.98
C MET A 259 -8.73 -18.73 -10.59
N ALA A 260 -7.64 -19.43 -10.27
CA ALA A 260 -7.43 -19.98 -8.93
C ALA A 260 -7.27 -18.88 -7.87
N GLN A 261 -6.52 -17.81 -8.18
CA GLN A 261 -6.38 -16.65 -7.28
C GLN A 261 -7.68 -15.86 -7.15
N LEU A 262 -8.43 -15.67 -8.24
CA LEU A 262 -9.74 -15.00 -8.22
C LEU A 262 -10.77 -15.78 -7.39
N ALA A 263 -10.81 -17.10 -7.54
CA ALA A 263 -11.67 -17.97 -6.74
C ALA A 263 -11.28 -17.90 -5.25
N ASN A 264 -9.99 -18.02 -4.90
CA ASN A 264 -9.53 -17.89 -3.53
C ASN A 264 -9.85 -16.51 -2.93
N LEU A 265 -9.69 -15.44 -3.72
CA LEU A 265 -10.03 -14.08 -3.31
C LEU A 265 -11.53 -13.94 -3.00
N ARG A 266 -12.40 -14.43 -3.88
CA ARG A 266 -13.86 -14.38 -3.75
C ARG A 266 -14.38 -15.24 -2.59
N ASP A 267 -13.89 -16.48 -2.51
CA ASP A 267 -14.49 -17.51 -1.66
C ASP A 267 -13.93 -17.52 -0.25
N ILE A 268 -12.69 -17.04 -0.06
CA ILE A 268 -11.99 -17.10 1.22
C ILE A 268 -11.61 -15.70 1.69
N ARG A 269 -10.67 -15.03 0.99
CA ARG A 269 -10.01 -13.83 1.51
C ARG A 269 -10.97 -12.66 1.75
N LEU A 270 -11.83 -12.35 0.78
CA LEU A 270 -12.79 -11.24 0.92
C LEU A 270 -13.84 -11.55 1.99
N GLN A 271 -14.28 -12.80 2.10
CA GLN A 271 -15.28 -13.18 3.10
C GLN A 271 -14.73 -13.06 4.52
N HIS A 272 -13.54 -13.61 4.77
CA HIS A 272 -12.88 -13.51 6.08
C HIS A 272 -12.61 -12.05 6.45
N ARG A 273 -12.07 -11.25 5.52
CA ARG A 273 -11.77 -9.83 5.78
C ARG A 273 -13.03 -8.99 6.01
N LEU A 274 -14.13 -9.26 5.31
CA LEU A 274 -15.39 -8.55 5.54
C LEU A 274 -15.98 -8.87 6.92
N LEU A 275 -15.88 -10.11 7.39
CA LEU A 275 -16.30 -10.49 8.74
C LEU A 275 -15.45 -9.80 9.81
N GLU A 276 -14.13 -9.74 9.60
CA GLU A 276 -13.20 -9.02 10.48
C GLU A 276 -13.54 -7.53 10.54
N LEU A 277 -13.60 -6.85 9.39
CA LEU A 277 -13.94 -5.42 9.30
C LEU A 277 -15.31 -5.10 9.90
N ALA A 278 -16.30 -5.99 9.77
CA ALA A 278 -17.61 -5.81 10.40
C ALA A 278 -17.51 -5.85 11.94
N GLY A 279 -16.70 -6.77 12.49
CA GLY A 279 -16.44 -6.85 13.93
C GLY A 279 -15.70 -5.63 14.45
N GLU A 280 -14.64 -5.21 13.77
CA GLU A 280 -13.88 -3.98 14.10
C GLU A 280 -14.77 -2.74 14.05
N ARG A 281 -15.60 -2.61 13.01
CA ARG A 281 -16.59 -1.52 12.88
C ARG A 281 -17.55 -1.48 14.07
N GLY A 282 -18.07 -2.63 14.49
CA GLY A 282 -18.95 -2.73 15.65
C GLY A 282 -18.27 -2.30 16.94
N MET A 283 -17.04 -2.75 17.16
CA MET A 283 -16.21 -2.39 18.31
C MET A 283 -15.93 -0.88 18.36
N LEU A 284 -15.49 -0.28 17.26
CA LEU A 284 -15.17 1.15 17.20
C LEU A 284 -16.40 2.03 17.38
N ARG A 285 -17.53 1.64 16.80
CA ARG A 285 -18.81 2.34 17.01
C ARG A 285 -19.22 2.29 18.48
N GLN A 286 -19.12 1.13 19.12
CA GLN A 286 -19.41 1.01 20.55
C GLN A 286 -18.50 1.90 21.39
N TYR A 287 -17.18 1.86 21.16
CA TYR A 287 -16.23 2.72 21.85
C TYR A 287 -16.54 4.21 21.66
N SER A 288 -16.90 4.61 20.44
CA SER A 288 -17.30 5.98 20.12
C SER A 288 -18.53 6.45 20.91
N THR A 289 -19.40 5.54 21.37
CA THR A 289 -20.58 5.91 22.19
C THR A 289 -20.25 6.21 23.65
N GLU A 290 -19.03 5.91 24.11
CA GLU A 290 -18.62 6.11 25.50
C GLU A 290 -18.37 7.59 25.83
N GLY A 291 -18.13 8.43 24.83
CA GLY A 291 -17.94 9.87 25.01
C GLY A 291 -17.37 10.57 23.77
N ALA A 292 -17.36 11.91 23.82
CA ALA A 292 -16.86 12.74 22.71
C ALA A 292 -15.37 12.49 22.41
N GLU A 293 -14.55 12.32 23.44
CA GLU A 293 -13.12 12.02 23.25
C GLU A 293 -12.90 10.64 22.64
N GLN A 294 -13.66 9.63 23.07
CA GLN A 294 -13.60 8.29 22.48
C GLN A 294 -14.04 8.29 21.02
N ALA A 295 -15.07 9.06 20.68
CA ALA A 295 -15.50 9.25 19.29
C ALA A 295 -14.41 9.92 18.43
N ARG A 296 -13.74 10.95 18.97
CA ARG A 296 -12.62 11.63 18.30
C ARG A 296 -11.45 10.68 18.06
N VAL A 297 -11.04 9.94 19.09
CA VAL A 297 -9.90 9.01 19.04
C VAL A 297 -10.15 7.82 18.10
N ALA A 298 -11.39 7.34 18.00
CA ALA A 298 -11.73 6.23 17.10
C ALA A 298 -12.06 6.68 15.66
N HIS A 299 -12.12 7.99 15.40
CA HIS A 299 -12.65 8.53 14.14
C HIS A 299 -11.89 8.02 12.92
N THR A 300 -10.56 8.11 12.92
CA THR A 300 -9.74 7.75 11.75
C THR A 300 -9.70 6.25 11.52
N ASP A 301 -9.60 5.45 12.57
CA ASP A 301 -9.68 3.99 12.47
C ASP A 301 -11.06 3.57 11.89
N LEU A 302 -12.15 4.18 12.37
CA LEU A 302 -13.49 3.91 11.87
C LEU A 302 -13.63 4.31 10.39
N PHE A 303 -13.10 5.48 10.01
CA PHE A 303 -13.08 5.95 8.63
C PHE A 303 -12.40 4.92 7.69
N TYR A 304 -11.21 4.43 8.05
CA TYR A 304 -10.49 3.47 7.21
C TYR A 304 -11.17 2.09 7.16
N ILE A 305 -11.79 1.66 8.26
CA ILE A 305 -12.56 0.41 8.31
C ILE A 305 -13.80 0.50 7.43
N GLU A 306 -14.57 1.59 7.51
CA GLU A 306 -15.76 1.79 6.68
C GLU A 306 -15.41 1.87 5.18
N ASN A 307 -14.36 2.62 4.84
CA ASN A 307 -13.84 2.68 3.48
C ASN A 307 -13.42 1.29 2.95
N SER A 308 -12.65 0.54 3.74
CA SER A 308 -12.20 -0.79 3.38
C SER A 308 -13.36 -1.76 3.21
N TYR A 309 -14.33 -1.72 4.13
CA TYR A 309 -15.51 -2.58 4.10
C TYR A 309 -16.32 -2.35 2.82
N LYS A 310 -16.63 -1.09 2.51
CA LYS A 310 -17.42 -0.75 1.31
C LYS A 310 -16.70 -1.14 0.02
N ALA A 311 -15.40 -0.85 -0.08
CA ALA A 311 -14.59 -1.22 -1.24
C ALA A 311 -14.53 -2.74 -1.44
N MET A 312 -14.25 -3.50 -0.39
CA MET A 312 -14.13 -4.96 -0.46
C MET A 312 -15.48 -5.64 -0.69
N PHE A 313 -16.58 -5.08 -0.16
CA PHE A 313 -17.92 -5.56 -0.44
C PHE A 313 -18.27 -5.41 -1.93
N GLY A 314 -17.99 -4.24 -2.53
CA GLY A 314 -18.15 -4.04 -3.98
C GLY A 314 -17.27 -4.98 -4.82
N GLN A 315 -16.03 -5.25 -4.39
CA GLN A 315 -15.17 -6.26 -5.03
C GLN A 315 -15.79 -7.66 -4.97
N LEU A 316 -16.34 -8.06 -3.82
CA LEU A 316 -17.00 -9.35 -3.67
C LEU A 316 -18.21 -9.46 -4.60
N GLN A 317 -19.05 -8.41 -4.67
CA GLN A 317 -20.20 -8.37 -5.60
C GLN A 317 -19.75 -8.54 -7.06
N ALA A 318 -18.69 -7.85 -7.48
CA ALA A 318 -18.15 -7.97 -8.83
C ALA A 318 -17.63 -9.40 -9.13
N LEU A 319 -16.97 -10.06 -8.18
CA LEU A 319 -16.50 -11.43 -8.35
C LEU A 319 -17.61 -12.49 -8.22
N GLN A 320 -18.75 -12.13 -7.63
CA GLN A 320 -19.95 -12.97 -7.60
C GLN A 320 -20.79 -12.85 -8.87
N ASP A 321 -20.58 -11.81 -9.69
CA ASP A 321 -21.21 -11.71 -11.02
C ASP A 321 -20.68 -12.82 -11.96
N PRO A 322 -21.54 -13.75 -12.41
CA PRO A 322 -21.13 -14.82 -13.31
C PRO A 322 -20.54 -14.31 -14.63
N LYS A 323 -20.95 -13.15 -15.13
CA LYS A 323 -20.44 -12.59 -16.39
C LYS A 323 -18.98 -12.15 -16.25
N VAL A 324 -18.64 -11.50 -15.15
CA VAL A 324 -17.27 -11.08 -14.85
C VAL A 324 -16.36 -12.30 -14.75
N MET A 325 -16.78 -13.33 -14.00
CA MET A 325 -16.00 -14.55 -13.84
C MET A 325 -15.89 -15.36 -15.14
N ALA A 326 -16.96 -15.43 -15.95
CA ALA A 326 -16.93 -16.09 -17.24
C ALA A 326 -15.96 -15.41 -18.21
N GLN A 327 -15.94 -14.08 -18.26
CA GLN A 327 -14.96 -13.34 -19.08
C GLN A 327 -13.52 -13.64 -18.64
N LYS A 328 -13.25 -13.60 -17.33
CA LYS A 328 -11.91 -13.93 -16.80
C LYS A 328 -11.49 -15.37 -17.11
N GLN A 329 -12.44 -16.31 -17.04
CA GLN A 329 -12.20 -17.70 -17.42
C GLN A 329 -11.88 -17.84 -18.90
N GLN A 330 -12.59 -17.12 -19.78
CA GLN A 330 -12.32 -17.11 -21.21
C GLN A 330 -10.96 -16.50 -21.55
N ASP A 331 -10.59 -15.39 -20.90
CA ASP A 331 -9.28 -14.74 -21.06
C ASP A 331 -8.15 -15.71 -20.69
N GLU A 332 -8.27 -16.37 -19.53
CA GLU A 332 -7.27 -17.35 -19.08
C GLU A 332 -7.21 -18.58 -20.01
N ALA A 333 -8.36 -19.13 -20.42
CA ALA A 333 -8.41 -20.29 -21.31
C ALA A 333 -7.76 -19.98 -22.67
N SER A 334 -8.01 -18.80 -23.22
CA SER A 334 -7.41 -18.35 -24.48
C SER A 334 -5.89 -18.24 -24.38
N LEU A 335 -5.39 -17.68 -23.28
CA LEU A 335 -3.95 -17.59 -23.05
C LEU A 335 -3.30 -18.96 -22.83
N ARG A 336 -3.95 -19.86 -22.07
CA ARG A 336 -3.45 -21.23 -21.88
C ARG A 336 -3.39 -21.98 -23.21
N ALA A 337 -4.40 -21.82 -24.07
CA ALA A 337 -4.40 -22.41 -25.41
C ALA A 337 -3.25 -21.88 -26.29
N PHE A 338 -3.02 -20.56 -26.28
CA PHE A 338 -1.88 -19.95 -26.99
C PHE A 338 -0.52 -20.48 -26.51
N VAL A 339 -0.33 -20.58 -25.19
CA VAL A 339 0.89 -21.14 -24.59
C VAL A 339 1.06 -22.61 -24.99
N ALA A 340 -0.01 -23.41 -24.93
CA ALA A 340 0.04 -24.83 -25.29
C ALA A 340 0.34 -25.08 -26.77
N ALA A 341 -0.12 -24.19 -27.65
CA ALA A 341 0.12 -24.26 -29.10
C ALA A 341 1.53 -23.80 -29.51
N THR A 342 2.27 -23.15 -28.61
CA THR A 342 3.62 -22.60 -28.90
C THR A 342 4.66 -23.42 -28.13
N PRO A 343 5.42 -24.35 -28.76
CA PRO A 343 6.30 -25.30 -28.06
C PRO A 343 7.24 -24.65 -27.04
N ALA A 344 7.93 -23.57 -27.44
CA ALA A 344 8.86 -22.86 -26.56
C ALA A 344 8.17 -22.20 -25.33
N LEU A 345 6.90 -21.78 -25.45
CA LEU A 345 6.14 -21.24 -24.33
C LEU A 345 5.54 -22.36 -23.48
N LYS A 346 5.09 -23.44 -24.10
CA LYS A 346 4.57 -24.62 -23.40
C LYS A 346 5.60 -25.17 -22.42
N ASP A 347 6.84 -25.34 -22.86
CA ASP A 347 7.93 -25.86 -22.03
C ASP A 347 8.28 -24.91 -20.87
N LYS A 348 8.16 -23.59 -21.07
CA LYS A 348 8.49 -22.58 -20.06
C LYS A 348 7.37 -22.27 -19.08
N ALA A 349 6.13 -22.16 -19.55
CA ALA A 349 5.01 -21.60 -18.78
C ALA A 349 3.80 -22.54 -18.66
N GLY A 350 3.80 -23.70 -19.33
CA GLY A 350 2.64 -24.60 -19.36
C GLY A 350 2.15 -25.06 -17.97
N GLY A 351 3.08 -25.25 -17.02
CA GLY A 351 2.77 -25.63 -15.64
C GLY A 351 2.47 -24.48 -14.67
N ALA A 352 2.58 -23.22 -15.10
CA ALA A 352 2.59 -22.07 -14.19
C ALA A 352 1.26 -21.86 -13.44
N TRP A 353 0.13 -22.01 -14.13
CA TRP A 353 -1.20 -21.90 -13.53
C TRP A 353 -1.45 -22.96 -12.45
N ASP A 354 -1.03 -24.20 -12.68
CA ASP A 354 -1.26 -25.28 -11.73
C ASP A 354 -0.37 -25.11 -10.49
N ALA A 355 0.84 -24.55 -10.66
CA ALA A 355 1.69 -24.17 -9.54
C ALA A 355 1.05 -23.06 -8.67
N ILE A 356 0.49 -22.03 -9.31
CA ILE A 356 -0.26 -20.96 -8.61
C ILE A 356 -1.50 -21.55 -7.90
N ALA A 357 -2.22 -22.47 -8.54
CA ALA A 357 -3.38 -23.11 -7.93
C ALA A 357 -3.00 -23.89 -6.66
N ARG A 358 -1.89 -24.66 -6.69
CA ARG A 358 -1.36 -25.34 -5.50
C ARG A 358 -0.94 -24.36 -4.41
N ALA A 359 -0.30 -23.25 -4.76
CA ALA A 359 0.05 -22.19 -3.82
C ALA A 359 -1.19 -21.57 -3.14
N GLN A 360 -2.32 -21.40 -3.87
CA GLN A 360 -3.58 -20.97 -3.24
C GLN A 360 -4.10 -21.97 -2.21
N THR A 361 -3.98 -23.28 -2.48
CA THR A 361 -4.35 -24.31 -1.51
C THR A 361 -3.50 -24.24 -0.26
N VAL A 362 -2.17 -24.07 -0.41
CA VAL A 362 -1.26 -23.89 0.74
C VAL A 362 -1.63 -22.63 1.51
N TYR A 363 -1.90 -21.52 0.82
CA TYR A 363 -2.29 -20.28 1.47
C TYR A 363 -3.54 -20.47 2.34
N THR A 364 -4.61 -21.10 1.83
CA THR A 364 -5.83 -21.36 2.61
C THR A 364 -5.55 -22.15 3.89
N GLN A 365 -4.57 -23.06 3.89
CA GLN A 365 -4.21 -23.83 5.08
C GLN A 365 -3.46 -23.03 6.14
N ILE A 366 -2.73 -21.98 5.74
CA ILE A 366 -1.90 -21.18 6.64
C ILE A 366 -2.48 -19.80 6.93
N GLU A 367 -3.56 -19.42 6.25
CA GLU A 367 -4.12 -18.06 6.29
C GLU A 367 -4.48 -17.61 7.71
N PRO A 368 -5.16 -18.41 8.56
CA PRO A 368 -5.45 -17.99 9.93
C PRO A 368 -4.18 -17.67 10.73
N ASP A 369 -3.17 -18.53 10.64
CA ASP A 369 -1.88 -18.33 11.31
C ASP A 369 -1.15 -17.11 10.77
N TYR A 370 -1.12 -16.94 9.45
CA TYR A 370 -0.41 -15.84 8.81
C TYR A 370 -1.06 -14.50 9.15
N VAL A 371 -2.39 -14.42 9.11
CA VAL A 371 -3.16 -13.20 9.46
C VAL A 371 -2.98 -12.86 10.93
N VAL A 372 -3.15 -13.82 11.83
CA VAL A 372 -3.06 -13.58 13.28
C VAL A 372 -1.63 -13.23 13.71
N LYS A 373 -0.65 -14.01 13.25
CA LYS A 373 0.72 -13.98 13.80
C LYS A 373 1.62 -12.99 13.05
N GLU A 374 1.72 -13.09 11.72
CA GLU A 374 2.63 -12.23 10.94
C GLU A 374 2.00 -10.91 10.55
N MET A 375 0.76 -10.91 10.05
CA MET A 375 0.06 -9.66 9.72
C MET A 375 -0.36 -8.87 10.96
N GLY A 376 -0.29 -9.48 12.15
CA GLY A 376 -0.59 -8.81 13.42
C GLY A 376 -2.08 -8.72 13.76
N GLY A 377 -2.95 -9.44 13.06
CA GLY A 377 -4.40 -9.43 13.33
C GLY A 377 -4.81 -9.93 14.73
N GLY A 378 -3.89 -10.60 15.45
CA GLY A 378 -4.07 -10.94 16.87
C GLY A 378 -3.65 -9.85 17.85
N PHE A 379 -2.98 -8.79 17.40
CA PHE A 379 -2.22 -7.86 18.24
C PHE A 379 -2.37 -6.40 17.78
N ASP A 380 -3.60 -5.99 17.43
CA ASP A 380 -3.88 -4.63 16.97
C ASP A 380 -3.64 -3.61 18.09
N SER A 381 -2.48 -2.96 18.04
CA SER A 381 -2.09 -1.86 18.90
C SER A 381 -0.83 -1.15 18.36
N GLU A 382 -0.79 0.17 18.42
CA GLU A 382 0.39 0.98 18.07
C GLU A 382 1.56 0.66 19.02
N TYR A 383 1.30 0.38 20.30
CA TYR A 383 2.35 -0.07 21.22
C TYR A 383 2.98 -1.40 20.80
N PHE A 384 2.16 -2.33 20.30
CA PHE A 384 2.65 -3.61 19.82
C PHE A 384 3.45 -3.45 18.51
N ASP A 385 2.99 -2.59 17.59
CA ASP A 385 3.73 -2.28 16.37
C ASP A 385 5.08 -1.62 16.64
N ILE A 386 5.15 -0.70 17.61
CA ILE A 386 6.41 -0.13 18.12
C ILE A 386 7.30 -1.23 18.69
N ALA A 387 6.76 -2.08 19.57
CA ALA A 387 7.51 -3.16 20.20
C ALA A 387 8.07 -4.16 19.18
N ARG A 388 7.25 -4.60 18.23
CA ARG A 388 7.65 -5.50 17.15
C ARG A 388 8.70 -4.86 16.26
N THR A 389 8.57 -3.57 15.95
CA THR A 389 9.57 -2.82 15.17
C THR A 389 10.91 -2.76 15.90
N LEU A 390 10.93 -2.51 17.21
CA LEU A 390 12.14 -2.52 18.02
C LEU A 390 12.80 -3.91 18.07
N VAL A 391 11.99 -4.96 18.31
CA VAL A 391 12.45 -6.35 18.36
C VAL A 391 13.05 -6.80 17.03
N ARG A 392 12.33 -6.60 15.93
CA ARG A 392 12.80 -6.98 14.61
C ARG A 392 13.96 -6.10 14.17
N GLY A 393 13.88 -4.79 14.37
CA GLY A 393 14.92 -3.85 13.97
C GLY A 393 16.26 -4.11 14.64
N ALA A 394 16.25 -4.50 15.92
CA ALA A 394 17.47 -4.92 16.62
C ALA A 394 18.14 -6.15 15.99
N ALA A 395 17.34 -7.12 15.51
CA ALA A 395 17.85 -8.31 14.85
C ALA A 395 18.25 -8.05 13.38
N GLU A 396 17.46 -7.28 12.64
CA GLU A 396 17.69 -7.03 11.22
C GLU A 396 18.84 -6.05 10.99
N ARG A 397 18.97 -4.98 11.78
CA ARG A 397 20.05 -3.99 11.60
C ARG A 397 21.45 -4.55 11.86
N ALA A 398 21.54 -5.69 12.56
CA ALA A 398 22.80 -6.41 12.76
C ALA A 398 23.22 -7.26 11.54
N LYS A 399 22.31 -7.49 10.58
CA LYS A 399 22.56 -8.28 9.37
C LYS A 399 23.04 -7.40 8.21
N PRO A 400 23.77 -7.98 7.24
CA PRO A 400 23.98 -7.35 5.93
C PRO A 400 22.64 -6.94 5.32
N ASN A 401 22.59 -5.80 4.61
CA ASN A 401 21.35 -5.26 4.05
C ASN A 401 20.58 -6.28 3.18
N THR A 402 21.30 -7.15 2.46
CA THR A 402 20.77 -8.20 1.60
C THR A 402 20.11 -9.37 2.32
N GLU A 403 20.32 -9.49 3.63
CA GLU A 403 19.77 -10.55 4.48
C GLU A 403 18.67 -10.03 5.42
N ARG A 404 18.39 -8.73 5.36
CA ARG A 404 17.34 -8.10 6.16
C ARG A 404 15.98 -8.36 5.58
N LEU A 405 14.97 -8.42 6.46
CA LEU A 405 13.59 -8.25 6.02
C LEU A 405 13.44 -6.92 5.27
N ARG A 406 12.61 -6.92 4.21
CA ARG A 406 12.43 -5.77 3.29
C ARG A 406 12.14 -4.45 4.02
N GLU A 407 11.35 -4.50 5.08
CA GLU A 407 10.97 -3.32 5.84
C GLU A 407 12.11 -2.69 6.66
N PHE A 408 13.28 -3.34 6.74
CA PHE A 408 14.50 -2.86 7.41
C PHE A 408 15.69 -2.70 6.44
N HIS A 409 15.44 -2.69 5.13
CA HIS A 409 16.46 -2.31 4.14
C HIS A 409 16.88 -0.85 4.36
N GLU A 410 18.13 -0.50 4.00
CA GLU A 410 18.66 0.87 4.18
C GLU A 410 17.75 1.96 3.58
N SER A 411 17.10 1.67 2.44
CA SER A 411 16.12 2.56 1.79
C SER A 411 14.88 2.87 2.64
N ASP A 412 14.50 1.94 3.51
CA ASP A 412 13.25 1.93 4.27
C ASP A 412 13.41 2.40 5.71
N LEU A 413 14.63 2.31 6.26
CA LEU A 413 14.92 2.71 7.65
C LEU A 413 14.47 4.14 7.98
N PRO A 414 14.69 5.18 7.15
CA PRO A 414 14.30 6.54 7.54
C PRO A 414 12.80 6.71 7.77
N GLN A 415 11.95 6.09 6.94
CA GLN A 415 10.48 6.12 7.14
C GLN A 415 10.09 5.32 8.40
N ARG A 416 10.77 4.19 8.66
CA ARG A 416 10.53 3.40 9.86
C ARG A 416 10.92 4.13 11.13
N GLU A 417 12.06 4.82 11.12
CA GLU A 417 12.52 5.64 12.24
C GLU A 417 11.59 6.83 12.47
N GLN A 418 11.09 7.47 11.40
CA GLN A 418 10.09 8.54 11.52
C GLN A 418 8.82 8.04 12.22
N LYS A 419 8.28 6.88 11.83
CA LYS A 419 7.12 6.30 12.54
C LYS A 419 7.47 5.90 13.98
N LEU A 420 8.61 5.22 14.19
CA LEU A 420 9.02 4.74 15.51
C LEU A 420 9.22 5.89 16.52
N PHE A 421 9.74 7.03 16.06
CA PHE A 421 9.99 8.22 16.89
C PHE A 421 8.91 9.29 16.74
N SER A 422 7.76 8.92 16.18
CA SER A 422 6.61 9.79 16.05
C SER A 422 6.17 10.33 17.42
N SER A 423 5.85 11.62 17.43
CA SER A 423 5.24 12.31 18.57
C SER A 423 3.71 12.24 18.57
N ALA A 424 3.11 11.46 17.67
CA ALA A 424 1.69 11.21 17.66
C ALA A 424 1.21 10.70 19.03
N PRO A 425 0.07 11.20 19.54
CA PRO A 425 -0.50 10.71 20.78
C PRO A 425 -0.96 9.26 20.63
N ILE A 426 -0.70 8.44 21.65
CA ILE A 426 -1.20 7.07 21.75
C ILE A 426 -2.14 7.02 22.96
N TYR A 427 -3.38 6.58 22.76
CA TYR A 427 -4.44 6.63 23.76
C TYR A 427 -4.61 5.26 24.45
N PRO A 428 -4.11 5.05 25.69
CA PRO A 428 -4.00 3.72 26.28
C PRO A 428 -5.33 2.97 26.39
N ASP A 429 -6.44 3.65 26.70
CA ASP A 429 -7.73 2.99 26.82
C ASP A 429 -8.31 2.55 25.48
N PHE A 430 -8.02 3.29 24.41
CA PHE A 430 -8.36 2.87 23.05
C PHE A 430 -7.52 1.66 22.63
N GLU A 431 -6.22 1.70 22.89
CA GLU A 431 -5.29 0.60 22.61
C GLU A 431 -5.64 -0.68 23.39
N LYS A 432 -6.12 -0.57 24.64
CA LYS A 432 -6.66 -1.72 25.38
C LYS A 432 -7.87 -2.32 24.67
N THR A 433 -8.77 -1.49 24.15
CA THR A 433 -9.97 -1.93 23.45
C THR A 433 -9.60 -2.68 22.17
N LYS A 434 -8.73 -2.11 21.33
CA LYS A 434 -8.24 -2.74 20.10
C LYS A 434 -7.52 -4.06 20.38
N LEU A 435 -6.56 -4.06 21.31
CA LEU A 435 -5.81 -5.26 21.66
C LEU A 435 -6.69 -6.34 22.30
N THR A 436 -7.70 -5.96 23.09
CA THR A 436 -8.69 -6.91 23.63
C THR A 436 -9.49 -7.57 22.50
N ALA A 437 -9.94 -6.78 21.52
CA ALA A 437 -10.69 -7.28 20.38
C ALA A 437 -9.84 -8.21 19.50
N SER A 438 -8.61 -7.82 19.17
CA SER A 438 -7.70 -8.62 18.33
C SER A 438 -7.28 -9.92 19.02
N LEU A 439 -6.99 -9.91 20.32
CA LEU A 439 -6.68 -11.12 21.08
C LEU A 439 -7.90 -12.05 21.20
N THR A 440 -9.11 -11.49 21.30
CA THR A 440 -10.35 -12.28 21.25
C THR A 440 -10.51 -12.93 19.89
N ARG A 441 -10.26 -12.18 18.80
CA ARG A 441 -10.34 -12.68 17.44
C ARG A 441 -9.31 -13.77 17.15
N MET A 442 -8.08 -13.62 17.62
CA MET A 442 -7.06 -14.66 17.58
C MET A 442 -7.58 -15.98 18.19
N ARG A 443 -8.20 -15.91 19.38
CA ARG A 443 -8.76 -17.08 20.06
C ARG A 443 -9.91 -17.71 19.28
N GLU A 444 -10.75 -16.90 18.62
CA GLU A 444 -11.84 -17.41 17.76
C GLU A 444 -11.33 -18.11 16.51
N LEU A 445 -10.32 -17.52 15.85
CA LEU A 445 -9.78 -18.02 14.59
C LEU A 445 -8.95 -19.30 14.76
N LEU A 446 -8.08 -19.33 15.77
CA LEU A 446 -7.19 -20.48 16.01
C LEU A 446 -7.81 -21.52 16.95
N GLY A 447 -8.81 -21.12 17.73
CA GLY A 447 -9.44 -21.95 18.76
C GLY A 447 -8.75 -21.81 20.13
N PRO A 448 -9.48 -22.04 21.24
CA PRO A 448 -8.95 -21.87 22.60
C PRO A 448 -7.89 -22.91 22.97
N ASP A 449 -7.85 -24.05 22.27
CA ASP A 449 -6.92 -25.13 22.55
C ASP A 449 -5.58 -25.03 21.82
N ASP A 450 -5.46 -24.10 20.88
CA ASP A 450 -4.25 -23.86 20.11
C ASP A 450 -3.06 -23.48 21.01
N ALA A 451 -1.89 -24.03 20.68
CA ALA A 451 -0.69 -23.85 21.50
C ALA A 451 -0.20 -22.39 21.51
N PHE A 452 -0.33 -21.67 20.39
CA PHE A 452 0.02 -20.26 20.32
C PHE A 452 -0.95 -19.42 21.15
N VAL A 453 -2.26 -19.67 21.06
CA VAL A 453 -3.28 -19.02 21.90
C VAL A 453 -3.01 -19.24 23.38
N LYS A 454 -2.72 -20.49 23.80
CA LYS A 454 -2.35 -20.81 25.18
C LYS A 454 -1.05 -20.12 25.61
N SER A 455 -0.09 -19.96 24.72
CA SER A 455 1.16 -19.25 25.03
C SER A 455 0.92 -17.76 25.29
N VAL A 456 0.03 -17.11 24.54
CA VAL A 456 -0.25 -15.68 24.65
C VAL A 456 -1.18 -15.36 25.81
N LEU A 457 -2.28 -16.13 25.94
CA LEU A 457 -3.33 -15.85 26.93
C LEU A 457 -3.07 -16.56 28.27
N GLY A 458 -2.45 -17.73 28.25
CA GLY A 458 -2.32 -18.57 29.44
C GLY A 458 -3.68 -18.84 30.09
N LYS A 459 -3.81 -18.43 31.36
CA LYS A 459 -5.08 -18.50 32.13
C LYS A 459 -5.85 -17.18 32.16
N GLN A 460 -5.35 -16.16 31.47
CA GLN A 460 -5.93 -14.82 31.47
C GLN A 460 -6.93 -14.67 30.32
N SER A 461 -7.94 -13.82 30.51
CA SER A 461 -8.80 -13.38 29.40
C SER A 461 -8.04 -12.44 28.46
N PRO A 462 -8.48 -12.29 27.19
CA PRO A 462 -7.95 -11.28 26.27
C PRO A 462 -7.85 -9.88 26.91
N ARG A 463 -8.89 -9.46 27.63
CA ARG A 463 -8.91 -8.16 28.34
C ARG A 463 -7.84 -8.08 29.43
N GLN A 464 -7.66 -9.13 30.22
CA GLN A 464 -6.64 -9.14 31.29
C GLN A 464 -5.22 -9.06 30.72
N VAL A 465 -4.95 -9.72 29.59
CA VAL A 465 -3.66 -9.59 28.89
C VAL A 465 -3.48 -8.18 28.36
N ALA A 466 -4.46 -7.65 27.61
CA ALA A 466 -4.41 -6.31 27.05
C ALA A 466 -4.18 -5.24 28.12
N THR A 467 -4.97 -5.25 29.20
CA THR A 467 -4.80 -4.35 30.34
C THR A 467 -3.39 -4.45 30.93
N ARG A 468 -2.89 -5.66 31.21
CA ARG A 468 -1.56 -5.87 31.79
C ARG A 468 -0.44 -5.28 30.93
N VAL A 469 -0.46 -5.53 29.62
CA VAL A 469 0.64 -5.09 28.74
C VAL A 469 0.56 -3.61 28.40
N ILE A 470 -0.64 -3.05 28.26
CA ILE A 470 -0.82 -1.62 27.98
C ILE A 470 -0.55 -0.77 29.23
N ASP A 471 -1.03 -1.16 30.41
CA ASP A 471 -0.78 -0.38 31.64
C ASP A 471 0.68 -0.46 32.10
N GLY A 472 1.39 -1.54 31.74
CA GLY A 472 2.78 -1.73 32.14
C GLY A 472 3.82 -1.27 31.12
N THR A 473 3.43 -0.95 29.88
CA THR A 473 4.40 -0.51 28.87
C THR A 473 4.79 0.96 29.07
N ARG A 474 6.06 1.24 28.80
CA ARG A 474 6.65 2.58 28.76
C ARG A 474 6.95 3.03 27.33
N LEU A 475 6.49 2.28 26.33
CA LEU A 475 6.70 2.61 24.93
C LEU A 475 5.93 3.87 24.48
N GLY A 476 5.21 4.57 25.36
CA GLY A 476 4.76 5.95 25.10
C GLY A 476 5.91 6.97 25.11
N ASP A 477 7.03 6.64 25.76
CA ASP A 477 8.21 7.48 25.89
C ASP A 477 9.13 7.35 24.66
N ILE A 478 9.21 8.42 23.87
CA ILE A 478 10.04 8.47 22.66
C ILE A 478 11.53 8.28 22.98
N ALA A 479 12.01 8.82 24.10
CA ALA A 479 13.41 8.68 24.50
C ALA A 479 13.75 7.22 24.83
N LEU A 480 12.80 6.48 25.43
CA LEU A 480 12.95 5.04 25.62
C LEU A 480 12.99 4.29 24.29
N ARG A 481 12.11 4.62 23.32
CA ARG A 481 12.13 4.01 21.98
C ARG A 481 13.48 4.23 21.30
N GLN A 482 14.01 5.45 21.37
CA GLN A 482 15.32 5.80 20.82
C GLN A 482 16.45 5.03 21.50
N ALA A 483 16.44 4.94 22.83
CA ALA A 483 17.43 4.18 23.59
C ALA A 483 17.41 2.68 23.24
N LEU A 484 16.22 2.09 23.10
CA LEU A 484 16.06 0.69 22.67
C LEU A 484 16.54 0.47 21.22
N TRP A 485 16.21 1.39 20.32
CA TRP A 485 16.64 1.34 18.91
C TRP A 485 18.16 1.46 18.76
N GLN A 486 18.79 2.37 19.51
CA GLN A 486 20.24 2.59 19.48
C GLN A 486 21.00 1.49 20.22
N GLY A 487 20.48 1.02 21.35
CA GLY A 487 21.08 -0.05 22.16
C GLY A 487 20.97 -1.44 21.53
N GLY A 488 20.19 -1.59 20.46
CA GLY A 488 20.13 -2.80 19.64
C GLY A 488 19.72 -4.06 20.40
N ALA A 489 20.25 -5.21 19.98
CA ALA A 489 19.85 -6.52 20.49
C ALA A 489 20.04 -6.66 22.02
N ALA A 490 21.10 -6.07 22.58
CA ALA A 490 21.36 -6.13 24.02
C ALA A 490 20.30 -5.37 24.83
N ALA A 491 19.96 -4.14 24.41
CA ALA A 491 18.97 -3.33 25.10
C ALA A 491 17.56 -3.95 25.00
N VAL A 492 17.18 -4.44 23.83
CA VAL A 492 15.89 -5.12 23.63
C VAL A 492 15.82 -6.43 24.43
N ALA A 493 16.90 -7.21 24.50
CA ALA A 493 16.94 -8.45 25.27
C ALA A 493 16.84 -8.21 26.79
N ALA A 494 17.43 -7.12 27.28
CA ALA A 494 17.39 -6.73 28.69
C ALA A 494 16.08 -6.06 29.13
N SER A 495 15.30 -5.56 28.17
CA SER A 495 14.06 -4.83 28.44
C SER A 495 13.04 -5.66 29.23
N GLN A 496 12.54 -5.07 30.31
CA GLN A 496 11.44 -5.60 31.13
C GLN A 496 10.08 -5.01 30.76
N ASP A 497 10.02 -4.22 29.69
CA ASP A 497 8.75 -3.68 29.19
C ASP A 497 7.83 -4.83 28.73
N PRO A 498 6.60 -4.93 29.27
CA PRO A 498 5.73 -6.08 29.00
C PRO A 498 5.31 -6.18 27.53
N MET A 499 5.26 -5.07 26.78
CA MET A 499 4.93 -5.09 25.36
C MET A 499 6.12 -5.59 24.54
N ILE A 500 7.35 -5.21 24.90
CA ILE A 500 8.58 -5.78 24.30
C ILE A 500 8.68 -7.27 24.60
N GLN A 501 8.39 -7.70 25.83
CA GLN A 501 8.38 -9.12 26.19
C GLN A 501 7.35 -9.91 25.37
N LEU A 502 6.13 -9.38 25.20
CA LEU A 502 5.11 -9.98 24.36
C LEU A 502 5.57 -10.08 22.89
N ALA A 503 6.11 -9.00 22.32
CA ALA A 503 6.62 -9.00 20.94
C ALA A 503 7.75 -10.02 20.76
N ARG A 504 8.70 -10.13 21.70
CA ARG A 504 9.77 -11.14 21.67
C ARG A 504 9.25 -12.56 21.76
N GLN A 505 8.21 -12.79 22.57
CA GLN A 505 7.61 -14.10 22.75
C GLN A 505 6.96 -14.60 21.46
N ILE A 506 6.26 -13.72 20.74
CA ILE A 506 5.46 -14.11 19.58
C ILE A 506 6.23 -14.06 18.26
N ASP A 507 7.28 -13.23 18.15
CA ASP A 507 8.03 -13.01 16.91
C ASP A 507 8.60 -14.30 16.27
N PRO A 508 9.12 -15.30 17.02
CA PRO A 508 9.58 -16.55 16.43
C PRO A 508 8.47 -17.30 15.67
N ALA A 509 7.26 -17.37 16.23
CA ALA A 509 6.12 -18.03 15.57
C ALA A 509 5.62 -17.23 14.37
N ALA A 510 5.60 -15.90 14.47
CA ALA A 510 5.27 -15.00 13.37
C ALA A 510 6.25 -15.16 12.19
N ARG A 511 7.57 -15.16 12.46
CA ARG A 511 8.60 -15.38 11.45
C ARG A 511 8.55 -16.77 10.83
N ALA A 512 8.21 -17.80 11.61
CA ALA A 512 8.06 -19.15 11.08
C ALA A 512 6.91 -19.23 10.04
N VAL A 513 5.74 -18.65 10.34
CA VAL A 513 4.64 -18.62 9.37
C VAL A 513 4.93 -17.68 8.20
N ARG A 514 5.61 -16.55 8.43
CA ARG A 514 6.10 -15.67 7.36
C ARG A 514 6.99 -16.43 6.38
N GLN A 515 7.99 -17.15 6.89
CA GLN A 515 8.90 -17.93 6.06
C GLN A 515 8.16 -18.97 5.21
N ARG A 516 7.16 -19.65 5.80
CA ARG A 516 6.32 -20.60 5.06
C ARG A 516 5.50 -19.91 3.97
N TYR A 517 4.89 -18.76 4.27
CA TYR A 517 4.16 -17.96 3.29
C TYR A 517 5.08 -17.49 2.15
N GLU A 518 6.23 -16.90 2.49
CA GLU A 518 7.21 -16.41 1.51
C GLU A 518 7.72 -17.54 0.60
N GLN A 519 7.99 -18.71 1.15
CA GLN A 519 8.51 -19.86 0.42
C GLN A 519 7.46 -20.56 -0.44
N ASP A 520 6.32 -20.92 0.15
CA ASP A 520 5.38 -21.87 -0.45
C ASP A 520 4.23 -21.16 -1.18
N VAL A 521 4.05 -19.86 -0.92
CA VAL A 521 2.99 -19.04 -1.54
C VAL A 521 3.59 -17.91 -2.36
N GLU A 522 4.24 -16.93 -1.73
CA GLU A 522 4.67 -15.71 -2.43
C GLU A 522 5.70 -16.00 -3.54
N ALA A 523 6.75 -16.78 -3.25
CA ALA A 523 7.77 -17.13 -4.24
C ALA A 523 7.18 -17.92 -5.42
N VAL A 524 6.29 -18.87 -5.14
CA VAL A 524 5.63 -19.68 -6.16
C VAL A 524 4.73 -18.81 -7.02
N GLU A 525 3.91 -17.94 -6.40
CA GLU A 525 3.05 -17.01 -7.13
C GLU A 525 3.87 -16.04 -8.00
N GLN A 526 4.92 -15.41 -7.45
CA GLN A 526 5.74 -14.44 -8.16
C GLN A 526 6.46 -15.07 -9.36
N LYS A 527 7.16 -16.19 -9.16
CA LYS A 527 7.88 -16.87 -10.24
C LYS A 527 6.93 -17.28 -11.37
N ASN A 528 5.80 -17.90 -11.03
CA ASN A 528 4.88 -18.42 -12.04
C ASN A 528 4.07 -17.31 -12.71
N ALA A 529 3.76 -16.22 -12.00
CA ALA A 529 3.17 -15.04 -12.62
C ALA A 529 4.15 -14.35 -13.58
N GLU A 530 5.44 -14.33 -13.27
CA GLU A 530 6.48 -13.85 -14.19
C GLU A 530 6.51 -14.70 -15.48
N LEU A 531 6.45 -16.03 -15.38
CA LEU A 531 6.39 -16.92 -16.55
C LEU A 531 5.15 -16.65 -17.42
N ILE A 532 3.98 -16.47 -16.77
CA ILE A 532 2.73 -16.12 -17.47
C ILE A 532 2.86 -14.75 -18.13
N ALA A 533 3.44 -13.76 -17.46
CA ALA A 533 3.64 -12.42 -18.00
C ALA A 533 4.57 -12.43 -19.23
N GLN A 534 5.67 -13.19 -19.17
CA GLN A 534 6.58 -13.34 -20.31
C GLN A 534 5.89 -13.97 -21.53
N ALA A 535 4.98 -14.93 -21.32
CA ALA A 535 4.18 -15.49 -22.39
C ALA A 535 3.18 -14.49 -23.01
N ARG A 536 2.80 -13.43 -22.26
CA ARG A 536 1.91 -12.36 -22.74
C ARG A 536 2.64 -11.25 -23.50
N LEU A 537 3.90 -10.97 -23.19
CA LEU A 537 4.66 -9.85 -23.76
C LEU A 537 4.63 -9.78 -25.30
N PRO A 538 4.80 -10.89 -26.06
CA PRO A 538 4.70 -10.86 -27.52
C PRO A 538 3.34 -10.37 -28.04
N ASN A 539 2.26 -10.66 -27.30
CA ASN A 539 0.91 -10.21 -27.65
C ASN A 539 0.60 -8.81 -27.10
N TRP A 540 1.23 -8.37 -26.00
CA TRP A 540 1.04 -7.03 -25.45
C TRP A 540 1.70 -5.92 -26.28
N ALA A 541 2.84 -6.22 -26.91
CA ALA A 541 3.41 -5.32 -27.93
C ALA A 541 2.46 -5.08 -29.11
N ALA A 542 1.55 -6.04 -29.40
CA ALA A 542 0.53 -5.94 -30.44
C ALA A 542 -0.82 -5.38 -29.95
N ALA A 543 -1.15 -5.51 -28.66
CA ALA A 543 -2.51 -5.30 -28.16
C ALA A 543 -2.71 -4.09 -27.22
N CYS A 544 -1.67 -3.29 -26.93
CA CYS A 544 -1.78 -2.09 -26.07
C CYS A 544 -2.52 -2.37 -24.75
N ILE A 545 -2.26 -3.52 -24.11
CA ILE A 545 -2.95 -3.90 -22.87
C ILE A 545 -2.24 -3.21 -21.71
N PRO A 546 -2.89 -2.28 -21.01
CA PRO A 546 -2.30 -1.58 -19.89
C PRO A 546 -2.37 -2.44 -18.65
N THR A 547 -1.22 -2.86 -18.17
CA THR A 547 -1.10 -3.72 -17.00
C THR A 547 -0.21 -3.05 -15.96
N PRO A 548 -0.81 -2.45 -14.92
CA PRO A 548 -0.06 -1.80 -13.85
C PRO A 548 0.75 -2.80 -13.00
N PRO A 549 1.65 -2.32 -12.12
CA PRO A 549 2.40 -3.15 -11.19
C PRO A 549 1.48 -4.06 -10.36
N SER A 550 1.99 -5.25 -10.08
CA SER A 550 1.38 -6.22 -9.16
C SER A 550 1.46 -5.72 -7.72
N ARG A 551 2.55 -5.02 -7.36
CA ARG A 551 2.75 -4.29 -6.11
C ARG A 551 3.75 -3.15 -6.29
N CYS A 552 3.26 -1.90 -6.15
CA CYS A 552 3.98 -0.70 -5.73
C CYS A 552 3.44 0.53 -6.46
N ALA A 553 3.41 1.62 -5.71
CA ALA A 553 3.01 2.97 -6.06
C ALA A 553 3.96 3.56 -7.12
N CYS A 554 3.85 3.12 -8.39
CA CYS A 554 4.54 3.68 -9.55
C CYS A 554 3.85 4.95 -10.01
N LEU A 555 4.61 5.97 -10.42
CA LEU A 555 4.00 7.11 -11.11
C LEU A 555 3.45 6.68 -12.46
N MET A 556 2.14 6.82 -12.63
CA MET A 556 1.41 6.42 -13.82
C MET A 556 0.50 7.53 -14.31
N ALA A 557 0.30 7.61 -15.62
CA ALA A 557 -0.73 8.43 -16.23
C ALA A 557 -1.96 7.57 -16.58
N ARG A 558 -3.13 8.13 -16.31
CA ARG A 558 -4.43 7.65 -16.75
C ARG A 558 -5.02 8.60 -17.77
#